data_AF-A0AAU5JMJ1-F1
#
_entry.id   AF-A0AAU5JMJ1-F1
#
_cell.length_a   1.000
_cell.length_b   1.000
_cell.length_c   1.000
_cell.angle_alpha   90.00
_cell.angle_beta   90.00
_cell.angle_gamma   90.00
#
_symmetry.space_group_name_H-M   'P 1'
#
loop_
_entity.id
_entity.type
_entity.pdbx_description
1 polymer ?
#
loop_
_entity_poly.entity_id
_entity_poly.type
_entity_poly.pdbx_seq_one_letter_code
_entity_poly.pdbx_strand_id
1 'polypeptide(L)'
;MNYTELMEVDLGKLGTAVTGWKRMAEKMQRLGGEARDGMKAKADKARWDGVNANVTRDFVGKTVKEFKDLHEEAQSIFSVLDDALTELKGLQQQARSVTAEAKEKGFSVTGHKDGSIAIADALICEVDGPGQKKRDTMQWYADRLAGIVSHATEVDAAAVRALRASHGGDPANAGHASYTSLDEDMLPRAMKLAGLGEDADDKQRGELRRLWQSLSPEARAQLWMRHKDELLAADLLTPSVKRVAADDGAGPFDVDSPGFGDYWMELQANAMSNSGDFLGKTDAARHMDHYLNETGRTLDLDVDRMLSDEDDTVLHDVSAATRARQEDEWRRQALEAFAQSGGKPVAIPVETAGVGYTHDKGPDGRANWYLAVGSAMTNTTGVVTAVPGPDGKPQISIDYQVNVWDRYNWDPGKATPIGPTTVTDADMARMHTTGQAREFDMRGSSSVQQHDMTSGGAWPDPKEPGRDGTRTDIGRNGDAR
;
A
#
# COMPACT_ATOMS: atom_id res chain seq x y z
N MET A 1 1.09 1.05 20.64
CA MET A 1 1.95 -0.14 20.76
C MET A 1 3.28 0.15 20.07
N ASN A 2 4.41 -0.30 20.61
CA ASN A 2 5.73 -0.20 19.98
C ASN A 2 6.20 -1.54 19.40
N TYR A 3 7.34 -1.55 18.71
CA TYR A 3 7.90 -2.74 18.07
C TYR A 3 8.15 -3.89 19.07
N THR A 4 8.77 -3.62 20.21
CA THR A 4 9.06 -4.64 21.22
C THR A 4 7.78 -5.25 21.78
N GLU A 5 6.78 -4.43 22.08
CA GLU A 5 5.47 -4.88 22.52
C GLU A 5 4.81 -5.81 21.49
N LEU A 6 4.80 -5.44 20.20
CA LEU A 6 4.25 -6.30 19.15
C LEU A 6 5.01 -7.62 19.02
N MET A 7 6.33 -7.61 19.16
CA MET A 7 7.16 -8.80 19.01
C MET A 7 6.99 -9.79 20.17
N GLU A 8 6.80 -9.27 21.39
CA GLU A 8 6.78 -10.03 22.64
C GLU A 8 5.38 -10.34 23.17
N VAL A 9 4.33 -9.64 22.70
CA VAL A 9 2.96 -9.85 23.18
C VAL A 9 2.53 -11.31 23.01
N ASP A 10 2.11 -11.90 24.12
CA ASP A 10 1.55 -13.25 24.16
C ASP A 10 0.06 -13.23 23.76
N LEU A 11 -0.17 -13.37 22.45
CA LEU A 11 -1.51 -13.48 21.86
C LEU A 11 -2.25 -14.77 22.27
N GLY A 12 -1.60 -15.70 22.97
CA GLY A 12 -2.24 -16.91 23.53
C GLY A 12 -3.26 -16.59 24.62
N LYS A 13 -3.02 -15.54 25.42
CA LYS A 13 -3.98 -15.07 26.42
C LYS A 13 -5.23 -14.47 25.77
N LEU A 14 -5.05 -13.68 24.70
CA LEU A 14 -6.16 -13.17 23.91
C LEU A 14 -6.95 -14.32 23.27
N GLY A 15 -6.27 -15.34 22.73
CA GLY A 15 -6.93 -16.55 22.24
C GLY A 15 -7.74 -17.31 23.29
N THR A 16 -7.29 -17.32 24.54
CA THR A 16 -8.06 -17.88 25.67
C THR A 16 -9.32 -17.06 25.94
N ALA A 17 -9.22 -15.73 25.90
CA ALA A 17 -10.36 -14.84 26.06
C ALA A 17 -11.39 -15.00 24.93
N VAL A 18 -10.94 -15.07 23.67
CA VAL A 18 -11.77 -15.36 22.48
C VAL A 18 -12.55 -16.67 22.69
N THR A 19 -11.86 -17.73 23.09
CA THR A 19 -12.50 -19.03 23.36
C THR A 19 -13.52 -18.93 24.49
N GLY A 20 -13.23 -18.15 25.53
CA GLY A 20 -14.16 -17.90 26.65
C GLY A 20 -15.44 -17.21 26.20
N TRP A 21 -15.32 -16.12 25.43
CA TRP A 21 -16.46 -15.37 24.90
C TRP A 21 -17.28 -16.17 23.90
N LYS A 22 -16.64 -16.96 23.03
CA LYS A 22 -17.35 -17.91 22.16
C LYS A 22 -18.25 -18.84 22.96
N ARG A 23 -17.70 -19.48 24.00
CA ARG A 23 -18.48 -20.38 24.88
C ARG A 23 -19.60 -19.63 25.62
N MET A 24 -19.39 -18.36 25.98
CA MET A 24 -20.43 -17.55 26.61
C MET A 24 -21.59 -17.30 25.66
N ALA A 25 -21.29 -16.90 24.41
CA ALA A 25 -22.29 -16.70 23.37
C ALA A 25 -23.11 -17.98 23.13
N GLU A 26 -22.46 -19.13 22.96
CA GLU A 26 -23.11 -20.43 22.79
C GLU A 26 -24.03 -20.81 23.98
N LYS A 27 -23.58 -20.55 25.21
CA LYS A 27 -24.38 -20.82 26.41
C LYS A 27 -25.60 -19.90 26.51
N MET A 28 -25.45 -18.61 26.22
CA MET A 28 -26.56 -17.65 26.25
C MET A 28 -27.58 -17.97 25.16
N GLN A 29 -27.13 -18.39 23.97
CA GLN A 29 -28.00 -18.88 22.92
C GLN A 29 -28.86 -20.06 23.38
N ARG A 30 -28.22 -21.06 24.03
CA ARG A 30 -28.91 -22.25 24.55
C ARG A 30 -29.91 -21.88 25.65
N LEU A 31 -29.51 -21.09 26.64
CA LEU A 31 -30.39 -20.67 27.75
C LEU A 31 -31.57 -19.83 27.24
N GLY A 32 -31.34 -18.92 26.29
CA GLY A 32 -32.41 -18.16 25.64
C GLY A 32 -33.38 -19.06 24.87
N GLY A 33 -32.88 -20.12 24.22
CA GLY A 33 -33.69 -21.17 23.61
C GLY A 33 -34.58 -21.89 24.62
N GLU A 34 -33.98 -22.40 25.70
CA GLU A 34 -34.70 -23.08 26.79
C GLU A 34 -35.75 -22.16 27.46
N ALA A 35 -35.43 -20.88 27.66
CA ALA A 35 -36.34 -19.89 28.21
C ALA A 35 -37.53 -19.62 27.29
N ARG A 36 -37.29 -19.48 25.97
CA ARG A 36 -38.33 -19.23 24.97
C ARG A 36 -39.25 -20.44 24.79
N ASP A 37 -38.65 -21.59 24.55
CA ASP A 37 -39.38 -22.80 24.14
C ASP A 37 -39.95 -23.55 25.36
N GLY A 38 -39.37 -23.31 26.54
CA GLY A 38 -39.82 -23.80 27.83
C GLY A 38 -40.73 -22.81 28.55
N MET A 39 -40.14 -21.80 29.20
CA MET A 39 -40.87 -20.89 30.11
C MET A 39 -41.93 -20.09 29.37
N LYS A 40 -41.56 -19.39 28.30
CA LYS A 40 -42.48 -18.53 27.55
C LYS A 40 -43.58 -19.33 26.87
N ALA A 41 -43.23 -20.38 26.11
CA ALA A 41 -44.24 -21.20 25.44
C ALA A 41 -45.24 -21.84 26.41
N LYS A 42 -44.80 -22.25 27.62
CA LYS A 42 -45.71 -22.77 28.66
C LYS A 42 -46.56 -21.66 29.29
N ALA A 43 -45.99 -20.51 29.61
CA ALA A 43 -46.71 -19.38 30.18
C ALA A 43 -47.79 -18.84 29.23
N ASP A 44 -47.50 -18.81 27.92
CA ASP A 44 -48.43 -18.40 26.87
C ASP A 44 -49.58 -19.41 26.69
N LYS A 45 -49.32 -20.72 26.82
CA LYS A 45 -50.34 -21.79 26.71
C LYS A 45 -51.15 -22.03 27.98
N ALA A 46 -50.67 -21.58 29.13
CA ALA A 46 -51.32 -21.81 30.40
C ALA A 46 -52.68 -21.09 30.46
N ARG A 47 -53.72 -21.79 30.94
CA ARG A 47 -55.10 -21.27 31.06
C ARG A 47 -55.36 -20.44 32.33
N TRP A 48 -54.32 -20.15 33.11
CA TRP A 48 -54.42 -19.28 34.27
C TRP A 48 -54.68 -17.82 33.86
N ASP A 49 -55.49 -17.11 34.64
CA ASP A 49 -55.99 -15.77 34.32
C ASP A 49 -56.02 -14.84 35.55
N GLY A 50 -56.10 -13.54 35.31
CA GLY A 50 -56.04 -12.49 36.32
C GLY A 50 -54.69 -11.77 36.38
N VAL A 51 -54.60 -10.76 37.26
CA VAL A 51 -53.46 -9.82 37.33
C VAL A 51 -52.11 -10.52 37.44
N ASN A 52 -52.02 -11.56 38.28
CA ASN A 52 -50.78 -12.31 38.47
C ASN A 52 -50.31 -13.03 37.19
N ALA A 53 -51.25 -13.51 36.39
CA ALA A 53 -50.94 -14.18 35.13
C ALA A 53 -50.35 -13.19 34.11
N ASN A 54 -50.86 -11.95 34.06
CA ASN A 54 -50.32 -10.89 33.19
C ASN A 54 -48.91 -10.49 33.61
N VAL A 55 -48.70 -10.18 34.89
CA VAL A 55 -47.37 -9.80 35.43
C VAL A 55 -46.33 -10.87 35.16
N THR A 56 -46.68 -12.14 35.37
CA THR A 56 -45.72 -13.24 35.17
C THR A 56 -45.41 -13.45 33.69
N ARG A 57 -46.40 -13.38 32.79
CA ARG A 57 -46.16 -13.51 31.34
C ARG A 57 -45.24 -12.40 30.83
N ASP A 58 -45.46 -11.16 31.26
CA ASP A 58 -44.61 -10.03 30.90
C ASP A 58 -43.19 -10.20 31.44
N PHE A 59 -43.05 -10.63 32.70
CA PHE A 59 -41.74 -10.91 33.30
C PHE A 59 -40.97 -12.01 32.56
N VAL A 60 -41.65 -13.12 32.21
CA VAL A 60 -41.06 -14.19 31.39
C VAL A 60 -40.66 -13.68 30.01
N GLY A 61 -41.50 -12.85 29.37
CA GLY A 61 -41.19 -12.20 28.11
C GLY A 61 -39.92 -11.35 28.18
N LYS A 62 -39.80 -10.50 29.21
CA LYS A 62 -38.59 -9.71 29.47
C LYS A 62 -37.37 -10.60 29.68
N THR A 63 -37.49 -11.64 30.50
CA THR A 63 -36.39 -12.58 30.76
C THR A 63 -35.88 -13.24 29.48
N VAL A 64 -36.77 -13.66 28.58
CA VAL A 64 -36.38 -14.22 27.27
C VAL A 64 -35.66 -13.19 26.41
N LYS A 65 -36.09 -11.93 26.46
CA LYS A 65 -35.41 -10.82 25.78
C LYS A 65 -34.01 -10.60 26.36
N GLU A 66 -33.85 -10.58 27.67
CA GLU A 66 -32.52 -10.41 28.30
C GLU A 66 -31.52 -11.49 27.85
N PHE A 67 -31.95 -12.76 27.76
CA PHE A 67 -31.08 -13.82 27.23
C PHE A 67 -30.68 -13.60 25.77
N LYS A 68 -31.59 -13.04 24.96
CA LYS A 68 -31.30 -12.71 23.57
C LYS A 68 -30.28 -11.59 23.49
N ASP A 69 -30.50 -10.49 24.23
CA ASP A 69 -29.63 -9.32 24.21
C ASP A 69 -28.22 -9.69 24.74
N LEU A 70 -28.13 -10.48 25.82
CA LEU A 70 -26.85 -11.00 26.34
C LEU A 70 -26.14 -11.95 25.36
N HIS A 71 -26.89 -12.73 24.57
CA HIS A 71 -26.29 -13.54 23.52
C HIS A 71 -25.72 -12.66 22.40
N GLU A 72 -26.45 -11.64 21.96
CA GLU A 72 -26.01 -10.70 20.93
C GLU A 72 -24.75 -9.92 21.37
N GLU A 73 -24.71 -9.42 22.61
CA GLU A 73 -23.52 -8.78 23.17
C GLU A 73 -22.33 -9.76 23.25
N ALA A 74 -22.53 -10.96 23.80
CA ALA A 74 -21.46 -11.95 23.92
C ALA A 74 -20.91 -12.40 22.56
N GLN A 75 -21.79 -12.53 21.55
CA GLN A 75 -21.42 -12.84 20.17
C GLN A 75 -20.61 -11.69 19.55
N SER A 76 -21.06 -10.45 19.75
CA SER A 76 -20.39 -9.22 19.30
C SER A 76 -18.97 -9.13 19.87
N ILE A 77 -18.82 -9.32 21.19
CA ILE A 77 -17.50 -9.32 21.85
C ILE A 77 -16.62 -10.45 21.33
N PHE A 78 -17.16 -11.67 21.16
CA PHE A 78 -16.41 -12.78 20.58
C PHE A 78 -15.88 -12.44 19.18
N SER A 79 -16.74 -11.96 18.29
CA SER A 79 -16.40 -11.62 16.90
C SER A 79 -15.29 -10.56 16.83
N VAL A 80 -15.41 -9.47 17.61
CA VAL A 80 -14.38 -8.42 17.67
C VAL A 80 -13.04 -8.94 18.15
N LEU A 81 -13.03 -9.78 19.20
CA LEU A 81 -11.78 -10.33 19.74
C LEU A 81 -11.14 -11.36 18.80
N ASP A 82 -11.94 -12.17 18.11
CA ASP A 82 -11.45 -13.21 17.20
C ASP A 82 -10.80 -12.59 15.96
N ASP A 83 -11.41 -11.54 15.42
CA ASP A 83 -10.89 -10.79 14.27
C ASP A 83 -9.59 -10.04 14.65
N ALA A 84 -9.61 -9.29 15.75
CA ALA A 84 -8.43 -8.61 16.28
C ALA A 84 -7.28 -9.60 16.57
N LEU A 85 -7.57 -10.78 17.12
CA LEU A 85 -6.56 -11.81 17.36
C LEU A 85 -5.95 -12.32 16.05
N THR A 86 -6.78 -12.54 15.04
CA THR A 86 -6.35 -13.04 13.73
C THR A 86 -5.44 -12.05 13.04
N GLU A 87 -5.84 -10.77 12.98
CA GLU A 87 -5.02 -9.71 12.40
C GLU A 87 -3.71 -9.47 13.17
N LEU A 88 -3.77 -9.36 14.49
CA LEU A 88 -2.56 -9.14 15.32
C LEU A 88 -1.55 -10.30 15.18
N LYS A 89 -2.03 -11.56 15.07
CA LYS A 89 -1.15 -12.70 14.78
C LYS A 89 -0.47 -12.56 13.41
N GLY A 90 -1.23 -12.19 12.38
CA GLY A 90 -0.70 -11.98 11.04
C GLY A 90 0.36 -10.87 11.02
N LEU A 91 0.09 -9.75 11.67
CA LEU A 91 1.00 -8.61 11.76
C LEU A 91 2.26 -8.93 12.58
N GLN A 92 2.12 -9.64 13.71
CA GLN A 92 3.27 -10.12 14.50
C GLN A 92 4.14 -11.08 13.67
N GLN A 93 3.53 -11.99 12.90
CA GLN A 93 4.28 -12.90 12.03
C GLN A 93 5.01 -12.15 10.91
N GLN A 94 4.36 -11.18 10.27
CA GLN A 94 5.00 -10.32 9.25
C GLN A 94 6.18 -9.55 9.84
N ALA A 95 6.02 -8.92 11.01
CA ALA A 95 7.11 -8.21 11.69
C ALA A 95 8.30 -9.13 11.99
N ARG A 96 8.04 -10.37 12.45
CA ARG A 96 9.07 -11.40 12.68
C ARG A 96 9.78 -11.79 11.39
N SER A 97 9.05 -11.99 10.30
CA SER A 97 9.60 -12.33 8.99
C SER A 97 10.52 -11.23 8.46
N VAL A 98 10.05 -9.98 8.47
CA VAL A 98 10.85 -8.81 8.02
C VAL A 98 12.08 -8.61 8.91
N THR A 99 11.95 -8.82 10.23
CA THR A 99 13.08 -8.77 11.17
C THR A 99 14.11 -9.86 10.88
N ALA A 100 13.67 -11.07 10.56
CA ALA A 100 14.56 -12.18 10.22
C ALA A 100 15.31 -11.90 8.91
N GLU A 101 14.60 -11.41 7.88
CA GLU A 101 15.18 -11.01 6.61
C GLU A 101 16.25 -9.92 6.78
N ALA A 102 15.97 -8.89 7.59
CA ALA A 102 16.94 -7.84 7.90
C ALA A 102 18.21 -8.40 8.55
N LYS A 103 18.07 -9.34 9.50
CA LYS A 103 19.20 -10.00 10.17
C LYS A 103 20.02 -10.87 9.21
N GLU A 104 19.37 -11.60 8.32
CA GLU A 104 20.04 -12.39 7.28
C GLU A 104 20.85 -11.49 6.32
N LYS A 105 20.41 -10.24 6.13
CA LYS A 105 21.13 -9.21 5.35
C LYS A 105 22.22 -8.48 6.15
N GLY A 106 22.50 -8.89 7.39
CA GLY A 106 23.55 -8.30 8.22
C GLY A 106 23.11 -7.06 9.00
N PHE A 107 21.81 -6.77 9.07
CA PHE A 107 21.30 -5.64 9.84
C PHE A 107 20.82 -6.06 11.23
N SER A 108 21.03 -5.18 12.20
CA SER A 108 20.39 -5.23 13.51
C SER A 108 19.13 -4.37 13.51
N VAL A 109 18.11 -4.82 14.24
CA VAL A 109 16.82 -4.14 14.38
C VAL A 109 16.62 -3.78 15.84
N THR A 110 16.41 -2.50 16.12
CA THR A 110 16.15 -2.00 17.47
C THR A 110 14.87 -1.17 17.49
N GLY A 111 13.91 -1.58 18.31
CA GLY A 111 12.73 -0.77 18.61
C GLY A 111 13.00 0.17 19.78
N HIS A 112 12.60 1.43 19.65
CA HIS A 112 12.70 2.43 20.70
C HIS A 112 11.37 2.64 21.42
N LYS A 113 11.43 3.21 22.64
CA LYS A 113 10.24 3.46 23.46
C LYS A 113 9.29 4.49 22.87
N ASP A 114 9.81 5.41 22.05
CA ASP A 114 9.02 6.39 21.30
C ASP A 114 8.31 5.80 20.07
N GLY A 115 8.49 4.50 19.81
CA GLY A 115 7.90 3.81 18.68
C GLY A 115 8.74 3.84 17.40
N SER A 116 9.85 4.60 17.39
CA SER A 116 10.79 4.58 16.27
C SER A 116 11.54 3.25 16.17
N ILE A 117 11.94 2.88 14.95
CA ILE A 117 12.69 1.65 14.68
C ILE A 117 13.99 2.04 14.01
N ALA A 118 15.11 1.69 14.64
CA ALA A 118 16.43 1.87 14.08
C ALA A 118 16.90 0.56 13.45
N ILE A 119 17.35 0.68 12.20
CA ILE A 119 18.09 -0.37 11.50
C ILE A 119 19.55 0.07 11.49
N ALA A 120 20.45 -0.78 11.96
CA ALA A 120 21.89 -0.49 11.97
C ALA A 120 22.66 -1.64 11.33
N ASP A 121 23.69 -1.32 10.55
CA ASP A 121 24.60 -2.31 10.01
C ASP A 121 25.37 -2.99 11.15
N ALA A 122 25.22 -4.32 11.27
CA ALA A 122 25.91 -5.08 12.31
C ALA A 122 27.39 -5.28 11.98
N LEU A 123 27.79 -5.06 10.72
CA LEU A 123 29.15 -5.19 10.22
C LEU A 123 29.68 -3.79 9.87
N ILE A 124 30.14 -3.04 10.87
CA ILE A 124 30.81 -1.74 10.65
C ILE A 124 32.17 -2.00 9.98
N CYS A 125 32.18 -2.13 8.66
CA CYS A 125 33.38 -2.42 7.85
C CYS A 125 33.75 -1.29 6.87
N GLU A 126 32.87 -0.31 6.67
CA GLU A 126 33.05 0.77 5.68
C GLU A 126 33.55 2.05 6.37
N VAL A 127 34.71 2.56 5.94
CA VAL A 127 35.37 3.76 6.51
C VAL A 127 34.51 5.02 6.31
N ASP A 128 33.77 5.07 5.21
CA ASP A 128 32.94 6.23 4.81
C ASP A 128 31.44 6.06 5.16
N GLY A 129 31.09 5.01 5.91
CA GLY A 129 29.71 4.63 6.23
C GLY A 129 28.98 3.93 5.08
N PRO A 130 27.69 3.54 5.27
CA PRO A 130 26.96 2.75 4.29
C PRO A 130 26.75 3.50 2.97
N GLY A 131 27.02 2.84 1.83
CA GLY A 131 26.63 3.31 0.50
C GLY A 131 25.12 3.49 0.31
N GLN A 132 24.69 4.20 -0.75
CA GLN A 132 23.29 4.59 -0.96
C GLN A 132 22.33 3.39 -0.97
N LYS A 133 22.67 2.31 -1.67
CA LYS A 133 21.84 1.10 -1.73
C LYS A 133 21.61 0.49 -0.35
N LYS A 134 22.65 0.48 0.49
CA LYS A 134 22.57 -0.01 1.86
C LYS A 134 21.69 0.92 2.71
N ARG A 135 21.83 2.25 2.57
CA ARG A 135 20.96 3.24 3.25
C ARG A 135 19.49 3.05 2.89
N ASP A 136 19.17 2.92 1.61
CA ASP A 136 17.79 2.70 1.15
C ASP A 136 17.22 1.38 1.68
N THR A 137 18.06 0.34 1.71
CA THR A 137 17.67 -0.96 2.26
C THR A 137 17.35 -0.86 3.76
N MET A 138 18.18 -0.15 4.53
CA MET A 138 17.95 0.09 5.96
C MET A 138 16.67 0.89 6.18
N GLN A 139 16.45 1.95 5.39
CA GLN A 139 15.25 2.78 5.45
C GLN A 139 13.99 1.96 5.13
N TRP A 140 14.04 1.12 4.09
CA TRP A 140 12.92 0.24 3.75
C TRP A 140 12.53 -0.70 4.88
N TYR A 141 13.50 -1.34 5.55
CA TYR A 141 13.21 -2.20 6.71
C TYR A 141 12.60 -1.41 7.86
N ALA A 142 13.12 -0.21 8.14
CA ALA A 142 12.59 0.67 9.18
C ALA A 142 11.12 1.04 8.90
N ASP A 143 10.84 1.54 7.69
CA ASP A 143 9.51 1.97 7.28
C ASP A 143 8.52 0.80 7.22
N ARG A 144 8.95 -0.36 6.71
CA ARG A 144 8.09 -1.54 6.65
C ARG A 144 7.70 -2.01 8.04
N LEU A 145 8.64 -2.09 8.98
CA LEU A 145 8.35 -2.49 10.35
C LEU A 145 7.50 -1.44 11.09
N ALA A 146 7.79 -0.15 10.89
CA ALA A 146 7.01 0.95 11.48
C ALA A 146 5.56 0.94 10.96
N GLY A 147 5.36 0.64 9.68
CA GLY A 147 4.05 0.44 9.07
C GLY A 147 3.28 -0.71 9.70
N ILE A 148 3.93 -1.86 9.91
CA ILE A 148 3.32 -3.03 10.56
C ILE A 148 2.92 -2.71 12.02
N VAL A 149 3.77 -2.03 12.79
CA VAL A 149 3.47 -1.61 14.17
C VAL A 149 2.32 -0.60 14.21
N SER A 150 2.29 0.33 13.25
CA SER A 150 1.20 1.30 13.12
C SER A 150 -0.13 0.61 12.77
N HIS A 151 -0.09 -0.41 11.92
CA HIS A 151 -1.26 -1.23 11.59
C HIS A 151 -1.75 -2.01 12.82
N ALA A 152 -0.85 -2.64 13.56
CA ALA A 152 -1.23 -3.37 14.75
C ALA A 152 -1.81 -2.44 15.84
N THR A 153 -1.32 -1.19 15.92
CA THR A 153 -1.91 -0.16 16.80
C THR A 153 -3.31 0.26 16.34
N GLU A 154 -3.56 0.31 15.03
CA GLU A 154 -4.89 0.60 14.47
C GLU A 154 -5.91 -0.50 14.82
N VAL A 155 -5.51 -1.77 14.68
CA VAL A 155 -6.33 -2.94 15.06
C VAL A 155 -6.66 -2.93 16.56
N ASP A 156 -5.68 -2.67 17.42
CA ASP A 156 -5.91 -2.55 18.87
C ASP A 156 -6.90 -1.42 19.20
N ALA A 157 -6.74 -0.25 18.58
CA ALA A 157 -7.63 0.88 18.79
C ALA A 157 -9.06 0.61 18.28
N ALA A 158 -9.21 -0.08 17.15
CA ALA A 158 -10.50 -0.52 16.63
C ALA A 158 -11.18 -1.53 17.55
N ALA A 159 -10.44 -2.53 18.04
CA ALA A 159 -10.95 -3.48 19.01
C ALA A 159 -11.44 -2.80 20.29
N VAL A 160 -10.68 -1.82 20.83
CA VAL A 160 -11.11 -1.07 22.02
C VAL A 160 -12.40 -0.30 21.78
N ARG A 161 -12.56 0.37 20.62
CA ARG A 161 -13.79 1.09 20.29
C ARG A 161 -14.98 0.15 20.09
N ALA A 162 -14.78 -0.92 19.31
CA ALA A 162 -15.79 -1.92 19.04
C ALA A 162 -16.25 -2.59 20.34
N LEU A 163 -15.34 -3.03 21.22
CA LEU A 163 -15.69 -3.61 22.52
C LEU A 163 -16.49 -2.67 23.43
N ARG A 164 -16.12 -1.39 23.48
CA ARG A 164 -16.88 -0.37 24.23
C ARG A 164 -18.27 -0.18 23.65
N ALA A 165 -18.41 -0.19 22.32
CA ALA A 165 -19.70 -0.08 21.65
C ALA A 165 -20.55 -1.34 21.87
N SER A 166 -19.96 -2.54 21.76
CA SER A 166 -20.60 -3.83 22.00
C SER A 166 -21.16 -3.93 23.42
N HIS A 167 -20.40 -3.51 24.43
CA HIS A 167 -20.84 -3.51 25.82
C HIS A 167 -21.82 -2.37 26.14
N GLY A 168 -21.63 -1.20 25.53
CA GLY A 168 -22.37 0.01 25.88
C GLY A 168 -21.89 0.65 27.18
N GLY A 169 -22.75 1.46 27.81
CA GLY A 169 -22.41 2.27 28.98
C GLY A 169 -23.17 1.91 30.26
N ASP A 170 -24.05 0.91 30.23
CA ASP A 170 -24.86 0.51 31.37
C ASP A 170 -24.38 -0.84 31.93
N PRO A 171 -23.89 -0.91 33.17
CA PRO A 171 -23.40 -2.17 33.76
C PRO A 171 -24.52 -3.19 34.03
N ALA A 172 -25.79 -2.78 33.97
CA ALA A 172 -26.96 -3.61 34.25
C ALA A 172 -27.84 -3.87 33.02
N ASN A 173 -27.50 -3.32 31.85
CA ASN A 173 -28.22 -3.54 30.61
C ASN A 173 -27.25 -3.94 29.51
N ALA A 174 -27.59 -4.98 28.75
CA ALA A 174 -26.74 -5.47 27.68
C ALA A 174 -26.54 -4.40 26.61
N GLY A 175 -25.34 -4.34 26.05
CA GLY A 175 -25.06 -3.42 24.94
C GLY A 175 -25.80 -3.84 23.67
N HIS A 176 -26.12 -2.84 22.83
CA HIS A 176 -26.98 -3.04 21.66
C HIS A 176 -26.24 -2.92 20.33
N ALA A 177 -24.94 -2.64 20.34
CA ALA A 177 -24.15 -2.64 19.12
C ALA A 177 -23.73 -4.07 18.76
N SER A 178 -24.09 -4.50 17.56
CA SER A 178 -23.72 -5.81 17.03
C SER A 178 -22.54 -5.65 16.06
N TYR A 179 -21.47 -6.38 16.35
CA TYR A 179 -20.28 -6.47 15.51
C TYR A 179 -20.10 -7.92 15.06
N THR A 180 -19.77 -8.10 13.79
CA THR A 180 -19.42 -9.41 13.23
C THR A 180 -17.93 -9.52 12.91
N SER A 181 -17.25 -8.39 12.78
CA SER A 181 -15.80 -8.23 12.65
C SER A 181 -15.38 -6.85 13.18
N LEU A 182 -14.17 -6.38 12.88
CA LEU A 182 -13.76 -4.99 13.09
C LEU A 182 -14.29 -4.04 12.00
N ASP A 183 -14.86 -4.57 10.91
CA ASP A 183 -15.32 -3.76 9.77
C ASP A 183 -16.38 -2.74 10.18
N GLU A 184 -17.30 -3.07 11.11
CA GLU A 184 -18.34 -2.14 11.54
C GLU A 184 -17.77 -0.90 12.29
N ASP A 185 -16.54 -0.95 12.80
CA ASP A 185 -15.80 0.23 13.32
C ASP A 185 -14.93 0.89 12.22
N MET A 186 -14.23 0.07 11.44
CA MET A 186 -13.21 0.54 10.51
C MET A 186 -13.79 1.13 9.22
N LEU A 187 -14.84 0.53 8.67
CA LEU A 187 -15.40 0.94 7.37
C LEU A 187 -15.94 2.38 7.39
N PRO A 188 -16.72 2.84 8.39
CA PRO A 188 -17.17 4.23 8.44
C PRO A 188 -16.01 5.24 8.50
N ARG A 189 -14.91 4.88 9.18
CA ARG A 189 -13.71 5.72 9.24
C ARG A 189 -12.98 5.75 7.91
N ALA A 190 -12.85 4.60 7.26
CA ALA A 190 -12.26 4.51 5.93
C ALA A 190 -13.07 5.31 4.90
N MET A 191 -14.41 5.27 4.96
CA MET A 191 -15.27 6.11 4.11
C MET A 191 -15.03 7.61 4.35
N LYS A 192 -14.89 8.03 5.61
CA LYS A 192 -14.61 9.43 5.94
C LYS A 192 -13.25 9.89 5.41
N LEU A 193 -12.22 9.06 5.54
CA LEU A 193 -10.87 9.37 5.03
C LEU A 193 -10.84 9.35 3.50
N ALA A 194 -11.52 8.39 2.87
CA ALA A 194 -11.63 8.31 1.42
C ALA A 194 -12.31 9.56 0.86
N GLY A 195 -13.36 10.08 1.50
CA GLY A 195 -14.04 11.30 1.08
C GLY A 195 -13.20 12.58 1.12
N LEU A 196 -11.96 12.54 1.63
CA LEU A 196 -11.01 13.66 1.52
C LEU A 196 -10.30 13.69 0.16
N GLY A 197 -10.20 12.55 -0.55
CA GLY A 197 -9.51 12.47 -1.83
C GLY A 197 -8.10 13.07 -1.79
N GLU A 198 -7.85 14.02 -2.68
CA GLU A 198 -6.57 14.74 -2.80
C GLU A 198 -6.23 15.62 -1.57
N ASP A 199 -7.24 16.04 -0.80
CA ASP A 199 -7.08 16.89 0.40
C ASP A 199 -6.53 16.13 1.62
N ALA A 200 -6.45 14.79 1.55
CA ALA A 200 -5.93 13.98 2.65
C ALA A 200 -4.43 14.26 2.90
N ASP A 201 -4.03 14.54 4.13
CA ASP A 201 -2.60 14.64 4.47
C ASP A 201 -1.90 13.25 4.47
N ASP A 202 -0.57 13.22 4.55
CA ASP A 202 0.20 11.97 4.51
C ASP A 202 -0.18 10.99 5.63
N LYS A 203 -0.56 11.49 6.80
CA LYS A 203 -0.97 10.67 7.94
C LYS A 203 -2.33 10.05 7.67
N GLN A 204 -3.26 10.83 7.12
CA GLN A 204 -4.60 10.40 6.72
C GLN A 204 -4.53 9.38 5.58
N ARG A 205 -3.73 9.62 4.53
CA ARG A 205 -3.47 8.62 3.47
C ARG A 205 -2.87 7.33 4.03
N GLY A 206 -1.92 7.47 4.98
CA GLY A 206 -1.34 6.33 5.67
C GLY A 206 -2.34 5.54 6.50
N GLU A 207 -3.25 6.20 7.21
CA GLU A 207 -4.35 5.57 7.96
C GLU A 207 -5.33 4.86 7.02
N LEU A 208 -5.76 5.53 5.95
CA LEU A 208 -6.64 4.97 4.93
C LEU A 208 -6.07 3.69 4.32
N ARG A 209 -4.78 3.67 3.96
CA ARG A 209 -4.11 2.45 3.45
C ARG A 209 -4.11 1.30 4.45
N ARG A 210 -3.94 1.58 5.75
CA ARG A 210 -3.99 0.53 6.79
C ARG A 210 -5.41 -0.01 6.97
N LEU A 211 -6.40 0.87 7.03
CA LEU A 211 -7.81 0.46 7.07
C LEU A 211 -8.15 -0.37 5.83
N TRP A 212 -7.74 0.05 4.63
CA TRP A 212 -7.94 -0.71 3.40
C TRP A 212 -7.34 -2.13 3.47
N GLN A 213 -6.16 -2.29 4.07
CA GLN A 213 -5.53 -3.60 4.25
C GLN A 213 -6.25 -4.48 5.28
N SER A 214 -6.82 -3.89 6.31
CA SER A 214 -7.53 -4.57 7.41
C SER A 214 -8.94 -5.01 7.01
N LEU A 215 -9.68 -4.14 6.30
CA LEU A 215 -11.07 -4.38 5.91
C LEU A 215 -11.24 -5.71 5.17
N SER A 216 -12.35 -6.39 5.43
CA SER A 216 -12.73 -7.60 4.68
C SER A 216 -12.93 -7.32 3.19
N PRO A 217 -12.89 -8.34 2.31
CA PRO A 217 -13.17 -8.15 0.89
C PRO A 217 -14.53 -7.51 0.61
N GLU A 218 -15.56 -7.84 1.39
CA GLU A 218 -16.90 -7.23 1.28
C GLU A 218 -16.87 -5.75 1.66
N ALA A 219 -16.25 -5.40 2.80
CA ALA A 219 -16.16 -4.02 3.25
C ALA A 219 -15.30 -3.15 2.31
N ARG A 220 -14.19 -3.70 1.77
CA ARG A 220 -13.41 -3.06 0.71
C ARG A 220 -14.23 -2.81 -0.54
N ALA A 221 -15.10 -3.74 -0.96
CA ALA A 221 -15.96 -3.52 -2.12
C ALA A 221 -16.94 -2.38 -1.88
N GLN A 222 -17.54 -2.31 -0.68
CA GLN A 222 -18.42 -1.20 -0.32
C GLN A 222 -17.69 0.15 -0.37
N LEU A 223 -16.46 0.20 0.14
CA LEU A 223 -15.62 1.40 0.10
C LEU A 223 -15.24 1.77 -1.34
N TRP A 224 -14.74 0.80 -2.12
CA TRP A 224 -14.31 0.97 -3.51
C TRP A 224 -15.46 1.45 -4.39
N MET A 225 -16.62 0.81 -4.34
CA MET A 225 -17.77 1.17 -5.18
C MET A 225 -18.33 2.56 -4.89
N ARG A 226 -18.11 3.11 -3.68
CA ARG A 226 -18.61 4.43 -3.29
C ARG A 226 -17.59 5.55 -3.49
N HIS A 227 -16.31 5.24 -3.36
CA HIS A 227 -15.23 6.24 -3.30
C HIS A 227 -14.07 5.93 -4.24
N LYS A 228 -14.28 5.19 -5.33
CA LYS A 228 -13.21 4.77 -6.24
C LYS A 228 -12.30 5.93 -6.63
N ASP A 229 -12.88 7.01 -7.14
CA ASP A 229 -12.11 8.14 -7.67
C ASP A 229 -11.33 8.86 -6.56
N GLU A 230 -11.94 9.05 -5.38
CA GLU A 230 -11.26 9.68 -4.25
C GLU A 230 -10.18 8.77 -3.63
N LEU A 231 -10.39 7.45 -3.60
CA LEU A 231 -9.36 6.49 -3.19
C LEU A 231 -8.14 6.53 -4.13
N LEU A 232 -8.39 6.64 -5.44
CA LEU A 232 -7.33 6.81 -6.43
C LEU A 232 -6.61 8.15 -6.25
N ALA A 233 -7.34 9.24 -6.04
CA ALA A 233 -6.78 10.57 -5.75
C ALA A 233 -6.01 10.64 -4.42
N ALA A 234 -6.32 9.76 -3.47
CA ALA A 234 -5.60 9.60 -2.20
C ALA A 234 -4.39 8.65 -2.32
N ASP A 235 -3.98 8.29 -3.53
CA ASP A 235 -2.84 7.41 -3.85
C ASP A 235 -2.94 6.02 -3.20
N LEU A 236 -4.15 5.45 -3.13
CA LEU A 236 -4.37 4.13 -2.51
C LEU A 236 -3.52 3.03 -3.17
N LEU A 237 -3.30 3.13 -4.48
CA LEU A 237 -2.53 2.16 -5.27
C LEU A 237 -1.01 2.36 -5.22
N THR A 238 -0.52 3.23 -4.32
CA THR A 238 0.92 3.40 -4.09
C THR A 238 1.59 2.05 -3.84
N PRO A 239 2.66 1.70 -4.57
CA PRO A 239 3.34 0.41 -4.42
C PRO A 239 3.96 0.24 -3.03
N SER A 240 3.88 -0.99 -2.50
CA SER A 240 4.43 -1.40 -1.21
C SER A 240 5.70 -2.27 -1.36
N VAL A 241 6.04 -2.66 -2.60
CA VAL A 241 7.29 -3.36 -2.91
C VAL A 241 8.54 -2.60 -2.48
N LYS A 242 9.63 -3.35 -2.28
CA LYS A 242 10.95 -2.80 -1.95
C LYS A 242 11.49 -1.96 -3.10
N ARG A 243 11.76 -0.69 -2.82
CA ARG A 243 12.39 0.28 -3.73
C ARG A 243 13.73 0.70 -3.12
N VAL A 244 14.81 0.21 -3.70
CA VAL A 244 16.19 0.47 -3.27
C VAL A 244 17.03 0.78 -4.50
N ALA A 245 18.03 1.65 -4.37
CA ALA A 245 18.97 1.89 -5.47
C ALA A 245 19.62 0.60 -5.97
N ALA A 246 19.91 0.55 -7.27
CA ALA A 246 20.57 -0.60 -7.89
C ALA A 246 22.03 -0.75 -7.43
N ASP A 247 22.73 0.37 -7.22
CA ASP A 247 24.10 0.48 -6.72
C ASP A 247 24.27 1.73 -5.81
N ASP A 248 25.50 2.01 -5.39
CA ASP A 248 25.80 3.06 -4.42
C ASP A 248 25.91 4.47 -5.02
N GLY A 249 25.87 4.59 -6.36
CA GLY A 249 26.05 5.86 -7.08
C GLY A 249 27.45 6.46 -6.89
N ALA A 250 27.54 7.77 -7.06
CA ALA A 250 28.78 8.54 -6.98
C ALA A 250 29.32 8.73 -5.55
N GLY A 251 28.57 8.32 -4.51
CA GLY A 251 28.94 8.51 -3.11
C GLY A 251 28.29 9.77 -2.49
N PRO A 252 28.87 10.33 -1.41
CA PRO A 252 28.32 11.52 -0.76
C PRO A 252 28.29 12.76 -1.65
N PHE A 253 27.23 13.56 -1.52
CA PHE A 253 27.06 14.84 -2.22
C PHE A 253 27.90 15.95 -1.57
N ASP A 254 28.52 16.81 -2.40
CA ASP A 254 29.21 18.04 -1.98
C ASP A 254 30.25 17.83 -0.86
N VAL A 255 31.14 16.86 -1.07
CA VAL A 255 32.24 16.53 -0.16
C VAL A 255 33.62 16.95 -0.68
N ASP A 256 33.72 17.24 -1.97
CA ASP A 256 34.92 17.71 -2.65
C ASP A 256 34.73 19.16 -3.14
N SER A 257 35.84 19.86 -3.40
CA SER A 257 35.78 21.21 -3.98
C SER A 257 35.92 21.16 -5.52
N PRO A 258 35.10 21.93 -6.27
CA PRO A 258 35.23 22.02 -7.72
C PRO A 258 36.52 22.74 -8.12
N GLY A 259 37.21 22.18 -9.11
CA GLY A 259 38.32 22.80 -9.82
C GLY A 259 37.86 23.46 -11.12
N PHE A 260 38.78 24.17 -11.78
CA PHE A 260 38.48 24.88 -13.03
C PHE A 260 38.00 23.95 -14.16
N GLY A 261 38.49 22.70 -14.20
CA GLY A 261 38.05 21.69 -15.17
C GLY A 261 36.58 21.31 -15.01
N ASP A 262 36.04 21.39 -13.80
CA ASP A 262 34.69 20.89 -13.49
C ASP A 262 33.63 21.91 -13.82
N TYR A 263 33.92 23.20 -13.64
CA TYR A 263 33.08 24.28 -14.18
C TYR A 263 32.99 24.25 -15.71
N TRP A 264 34.07 23.82 -16.39
CA TRP A 264 34.03 23.62 -17.83
C TRP A 264 33.17 22.42 -18.24
N MET A 265 33.19 21.34 -17.45
CA MET A 265 32.32 20.18 -17.66
C MET A 265 30.85 20.53 -17.40
N GLU A 266 30.54 21.30 -16.35
CA GLU A 266 29.19 21.77 -16.02
C GLU A 266 28.62 22.60 -17.17
N LEU A 267 29.43 23.50 -17.76
CA LEU A 267 29.05 24.26 -18.95
C LEU A 267 28.75 23.35 -20.15
N GLN A 268 29.54 22.29 -20.36
CA GLN A 268 29.29 21.31 -21.42
C GLN A 268 28.01 20.50 -21.17
N ALA A 269 27.76 20.04 -19.95
CA ALA A 269 26.55 19.29 -19.60
C ALA A 269 25.29 20.15 -19.79
N ASN A 270 25.32 21.42 -19.37
CA ASN A 270 24.25 22.39 -19.64
C ASN A 270 24.04 22.60 -21.15
N ALA A 271 25.11 22.71 -21.93
CA ALA A 271 25.01 22.83 -23.39
C ALA A 271 24.42 21.56 -24.04
N MET A 272 24.76 20.38 -23.52
CA MET A 272 24.21 19.10 -23.98
C MET A 272 22.71 19.00 -23.71
N SER A 273 22.27 19.37 -22.51
CA SER A 273 20.84 19.36 -22.16
C SER A 273 20.03 20.23 -23.13
N ASN A 274 20.46 21.48 -23.32
CA ASN A 274 19.84 22.41 -24.28
C ASN A 274 19.84 21.88 -25.73
N SER A 275 20.88 21.13 -26.13
CA SER A 275 20.94 20.51 -27.47
C SER A 275 20.08 19.25 -27.60
N GLY A 276 19.86 18.51 -26.50
CA GLY A 276 19.01 17.32 -26.45
C GLY A 276 17.56 17.66 -26.75
N ASP A 277 17.06 18.75 -26.17
CA ASP A 277 15.73 19.30 -26.49
C ASP A 277 15.58 19.61 -27.99
N PHE A 278 16.61 20.18 -28.62
CA PHE A 278 16.60 20.49 -30.05
C PHE A 278 16.63 19.24 -30.94
N LEU A 279 17.24 18.15 -30.47
CA LEU A 279 17.35 16.87 -31.17
C LEU A 279 16.18 15.90 -30.87
N GLY A 280 15.12 16.37 -30.19
CA GLY A 280 13.96 15.56 -29.82
C GLY A 280 14.21 14.55 -28.70
N LYS A 281 15.26 14.76 -27.88
CA LYS A 281 15.60 13.97 -26.69
C LYS A 281 15.15 14.70 -25.42
N THR A 282 13.88 15.08 -25.40
CA THR A 282 13.31 15.98 -24.39
C THR A 282 13.36 15.41 -22.98
N ASP A 283 13.29 14.09 -22.82
CA ASP A 283 13.33 13.47 -21.49
C ASP A 283 14.73 13.32 -20.98
N ALA A 284 15.67 12.98 -21.86
CA ALA A 284 17.08 12.97 -21.51
C ALA A 284 17.55 14.37 -21.08
N ALA A 285 17.12 15.41 -21.79
CA ALA A 285 17.37 16.81 -21.42
C ALA A 285 16.73 17.16 -20.07
N ARG A 286 15.44 16.82 -19.86
CA ARG A 286 14.76 17.05 -18.57
C ARG A 286 15.48 16.40 -17.39
N HIS A 287 15.96 15.16 -17.53
CA HIS A 287 16.68 14.46 -16.47
C HIS A 287 18.05 15.09 -16.20
N MET A 288 18.77 15.48 -17.27
CA MET A 288 20.05 16.19 -17.18
C MET A 288 19.89 17.57 -16.51
N ASP A 289 18.90 18.36 -16.92
CA ASP A 289 18.59 19.65 -16.28
C ASP A 289 18.28 19.47 -14.80
N HIS A 290 17.50 18.44 -14.45
CA HIS A 290 17.16 18.17 -13.05
C HIS A 290 18.38 17.77 -12.22
N TYR A 291 19.29 16.97 -12.81
CA TYR A 291 20.58 16.61 -12.23
C TYR A 291 21.43 17.86 -11.94
N LEU A 292 21.59 18.73 -12.93
CA LEU A 292 22.38 19.97 -12.86
C LEU A 292 21.75 21.07 -11.99
N ASN A 293 20.47 20.93 -11.61
CA ASN A 293 19.80 21.86 -10.69
C ASN A 293 20.10 21.57 -9.21
N GLU A 294 20.89 20.54 -8.90
CA GLU A 294 21.43 20.23 -7.55
C GLU A 294 20.39 19.94 -6.45
N THR A 295 19.10 19.86 -6.78
CA THR A 295 18.05 19.74 -5.75
C THR A 295 18.01 18.37 -5.09
N GLY A 296 18.35 17.31 -5.84
CA GLY A 296 18.18 15.92 -5.41
C GLY A 296 16.73 15.52 -5.14
N ARG A 297 15.74 16.36 -5.53
CA ARG A 297 14.32 16.05 -5.35
C ARG A 297 13.94 14.89 -6.25
N THR A 298 13.01 14.05 -5.80
CA THR A 298 12.48 12.98 -6.63
C THR A 298 11.87 13.55 -7.92
N LEU A 299 12.22 12.97 -9.07
CA LEU A 299 11.68 13.35 -10.37
C LEU A 299 10.50 12.45 -10.73
N ASP A 300 9.37 13.06 -11.09
CA ASP A 300 8.17 12.32 -11.50
C ASP A 300 8.27 11.85 -12.96
N LEU A 301 8.11 10.55 -13.16
CA LEU A 301 8.13 9.89 -14.47
C LEU A 301 6.73 9.89 -15.10
N ASP A 302 6.67 10.23 -16.39
CA ASP A 302 5.46 10.12 -17.21
C ASP A 302 5.30 8.68 -17.72
N VAL A 303 4.78 7.82 -16.85
CA VAL A 303 4.65 6.38 -17.13
C VAL A 303 3.63 6.11 -18.24
N ASP A 304 2.60 6.95 -18.40
CA ASP A 304 1.65 6.80 -19.51
C ASP A 304 2.38 6.95 -20.86
N ARG A 305 3.21 7.99 -21.01
CA ARG A 305 4.00 8.17 -22.24
C ARG A 305 5.06 7.09 -22.43
N MET A 306 5.65 6.57 -21.34
CA MET A 306 6.60 5.45 -21.43
C MET A 306 5.90 4.16 -21.89
N LEU A 307 4.65 3.94 -21.51
CA LEU A 307 3.88 2.77 -21.91
C LEU A 307 3.38 2.87 -23.34
N SER A 308 3.03 4.07 -23.81
CA SER A 308 2.46 4.32 -25.14
C SER A 308 3.50 4.62 -26.22
N ASP A 309 4.80 4.52 -25.93
CA ASP A 309 5.86 4.82 -26.90
C ASP A 309 6.02 3.67 -27.90
N GLU A 310 5.62 3.90 -29.16
CA GLU A 310 5.71 2.90 -30.23
C GLU A 310 7.16 2.58 -30.62
N ASP A 311 8.11 3.49 -30.36
CA ASP A 311 9.53 3.30 -30.64
C ASP A 311 10.25 2.55 -29.49
N ASP A 312 9.61 2.36 -28.33
CA ASP A 312 10.14 1.64 -27.17
C ASP A 312 9.05 0.90 -26.39
N THR A 313 8.73 -0.32 -26.84
CA THR A 313 7.67 -1.15 -26.23
C THR A 313 8.11 -1.92 -24.98
N VAL A 314 9.36 -1.79 -24.53
CA VAL A 314 9.92 -2.71 -23.52
C VAL A 314 9.15 -2.66 -22.20
N LEU A 315 8.81 -1.46 -21.70
CA LEU A 315 8.03 -1.30 -20.47
C LEU A 315 6.61 -1.87 -20.63
N HIS A 316 5.99 -1.61 -21.78
CA HIS A 316 4.68 -2.17 -22.11
C HIS A 316 4.71 -3.71 -22.04
N ASP A 317 5.68 -4.34 -22.72
CA ASP A 317 5.77 -5.78 -22.86
C ASP A 317 6.11 -6.49 -21.54
N VAL A 318 7.06 -5.95 -20.76
CA VAL A 318 7.42 -6.54 -19.46
C VAL A 318 6.28 -6.43 -18.45
N SER A 319 5.56 -5.30 -18.44
CA SER A 319 4.43 -5.09 -17.54
C SER A 319 3.24 -5.98 -17.94
N ALA A 320 2.94 -6.09 -19.24
CA ALA A 320 1.89 -6.96 -19.77
C ALA A 320 2.20 -8.44 -19.48
N ALA A 321 3.42 -8.90 -19.73
CA ALA A 321 3.83 -10.26 -19.44
C ALA A 321 3.75 -10.59 -17.94
N THR A 322 4.05 -9.63 -17.07
CA THR A 322 3.95 -9.82 -15.61
C THR A 322 2.49 -9.94 -15.16
N ARG A 323 1.59 -9.09 -15.67
CA ARG A 323 0.15 -9.16 -15.38
C ARG A 323 -0.47 -10.46 -15.88
N ALA A 324 -0.15 -10.89 -17.11
CA ALA A 324 -0.67 -12.12 -17.69
C ALA A 324 -0.32 -13.37 -16.85
N ARG A 325 0.84 -13.39 -16.17
CA ARG A 325 1.22 -14.50 -15.26
C ARG A 325 0.44 -14.52 -13.95
N GLN A 326 -0.16 -13.41 -13.55
CA GLN A 326 -0.84 -13.23 -12.26
C GLN A 326 -2.37 -13.25 -12.38
N GLU A 327 -2.89 -12.98 -13.57
CA GLU A 327 -4.32 -12.86 -13.86
C GLU A 327 -5.15 -14.02 -13.32
N ASP A 328 -4.75 -15.27 -13.58
CA ASP A 328 -5.46 -16.47 -13.12
C ASP A 328 -5.54 -16.57 -11.60
N GLU A 329 -4.45 -16.21 -10.90
CA GLU A 329 -4.39 -16.24 -9.45
C GLU A 329 -5.29 -15.16 -8.83
N TRP A 330 -5.22 -13.94 -9.35
CA TRP A 330 -6.06 -12.84 -8.89
C TRP A 330 -7.54 -13.13 -9.12
N ARG A 331 -7.86 -13.68 -10.29
CA ARG A 331 -9.22 -14.11 -10.64
C ARG A 331 -9.72 -15.19 -9.69
N ARG A 332 -8.88 -16.18 -9.36
CA ARG A 332 -9.20 -17.24 -8.40
C ARG A 332 -9.51 -16.67 -7.02
N GLN A 333 -8.68 -15.77 -6.50
CA GLN A 333 -8.88 -15.14 -5.19
C GLN A 333 -10.19 -14.34 -5.12
N ALA A 334 -10.49 -13.57 -6.17
CA ALA A 334 -11.74 -12.80 -6.24
C ALA A 334 -12.98 -13.72 -6.27
N LEU A 335 -12.93 -14.82 -7.03
CA LEU A 335 -14.01 -15.81 -7.09
C LEU A 335 -14.22 -16.53 -5.75
N GLU A 336 -13.13 -16.91 -5.07
CA GLU A 336 -13.20 -17.54 -3.76
C GLU A 336 -13.82 -16.60 -2.72
N ALA A 337 -13.35 -15.35 -2.66
CA ALA A 337 -13.91 -14.35 -1.77
C ALA A 337 -15.40 -14.06 -2.07
N PHE A 338 -15.78 -14.00 -3.34
CA PHE A 338 -17.18 -13.83 -3.76
C PHE A 338 -18.06 -15.02 -3.35
N ALA A 339 -17.55 -16.25 -3.44
CA ALA A 339 -18.26 -17.42 -2.98
C ALA A 339 -18.43 -17.42 -1.45
N GLN A 340 -17.36 -17.08 -0.71
CA GLN A 340 -17.38 -16.97 0.75
C GLN A 340 -18.31 -15.86 1.26
N SER A 341 -18.47 -14.77 0.51
CA SER A 341 -19.41 -13.69 0.83
C SER A 341 -20.88 -14.04 0.56
N GLY A 342 -21.17 -15.22 0.00
CA GLY A 342 -22.52 -15.62 -0.41
C GLY A 342 -23.00 -14.91 -1.68
N GLY A 343 -22.08 -14.47 -2.54
CA GLY A 343 -22.39 -13.80 -3.81
C GLY A 343 -22.51 -12.27 -3.71
N LYS A 344 -22.00 -11.68 -2.64
CA LYS A 344 -21.93 -10.22 -2.48
C LYS A 344 -20.68 -9.65 -3.14
N PRO A 345 -20.67 -8.37 -3.56
CA PRO A 345 -19.48 -7.70 -4.08
C PRO A 345 -18.27 -7.85 -3.17
N VAL A 346 -17.11 -8.14 -3.76
CA VAL A 346 -15.81 -8.21 -3.06
C VAL A 346 -14.73 -7.45 -3.84
N ALA A 347 -13.75 -6.90 -3.11
CA ALA A 347 -12.59 -6.21 -3.68
C ALA A 347 -11.28 -6.71 -3.05
N ILE A 348 -10.32 -7.09 -3.89
CA ILE A 348 -9.04 -7.69 -3.53
C ILE A 348 -7.91 -6.77 -4.03
N PRO A 349 -7.11 -6.15 -3.14
CA PRO A 349 -5.92 -5.45 -3.57
C PRO A 349 -4.88 -6.44 -4.06
N VAL A 350 -4.22 -6.10 -5.17
CA VAL A 350 -3.20 -6.93 -5.80
C VAL A 350 -1.97 -6.09 -6.10
N GLU A 351 -0.80 -6.73 -5.97
CA GLU A 351 0.49 -6.13 -6.29
C GLU A 351 1.42 -7.20 -6.84
N THR A 352 2.12 -6.90 -7.94
CA THR A 352 3.17 -7.76 -8.47
C THR A 352 4.50 -7.47 -7.77
N ALA A 353 5.40 -8.45 -7.73
CA ALA A 353 6.79 -8.18 -7.39
C ALA A 353 7.42 -7.17 -8.36
N GLY A 354 8.43 -6.44 -7.88
CA GLY A 354 9.24 -5.59 -8.74
C GLY A 354 10.10 -6.40 -9.69
N VAL A 355 10.10 -6.03 -10.97
CA VAL A 355 10.94 -6.63 -12.02
C VAL A 355 11.78 -5.55 -12.69
N GLY A 356 13.04 -5.87 -12.98
CA GLY A 356 13.94 -4.97 -13.70
C GLY A 356 13.71 -5.04 -15.21
N TYR A 357 13.89 -3.91 -15.89
CA TYR A 357 13.87 -3.82 -17.34
C TYR A 357 14.88 -2.76 -17.82
N THR A 358 15.14 -2.73 -19.13
CA THR A 358 16.01 -1.74 -19.78
C THR A 358 15.33 -1.25 -21.04
N HIS A 359 15.17 0.07 -21.18
CA HIS A 359 14.63 0.71 -22.37
C HIS A 359 15.42 0.36 -23.64
N ASP A 360 14.75 0.30 -24.79
CA ASP A 360 15.44 0.06 -26.07
C ASP A 360 16.42 1.22 -26.33
N LYS A 361 17.66 0.89 -26.71
CA LYS A 361 18.68 1.89 -27.04
C LYS A 361 18.40 2.57 -28.39
N GLY A 362 17.54 1.98 -29.21
CA GLY A 362 17.33 2.39 -30.59
C GLY A 362 18.53 2.06 -31.48
N PRO A 363 18.40 2.27 -32.81
CA PRO A 363 19.39 1.84 -33.79
C PRO A 363 20.76 2.55 -33.66
N ASP A 364 20.79 3.74 -33.09
CA ASP A 364 22.01 4.55 -32.88
C ASP A 364 22.48 4.59 -31.41
N GLY A 365 21.80 3.84 -30.53
CA GLY A 365 22.10 3.80 -29.10
C GLY A 365 21.69 5.06 -28.32
N ARG A 366 20.84 5.93 -28.91
CA ARG A 366 20.48 7.25 -28.37
C ARG A 366 18.96 7.46 -28.30
N ALA A 367 18.19 6.39 -28.14
CA ALA A 367 16.76 6.51 -27.88
C ALA A 367 16.48 7.36 -26.62
N ASN A 368 15.36 8.08 -26.63
CA ASN A 368 15.07 9.11 -25.64
C ASN A 368 14.95 8.54 -24.21
N TRP A 369 14.10 7.51 -24.01
CA TRP A 369 13.92 6.89 -22.69
C TRP A 369 15.14 6.12 -22.20
N TYR A 370 15.91 5.51 -23.11
CA TYR A 370 17.17 4.88 -22.75
C TYR A 370 18.21 5.88 -22.24
N LEU A 371 18.28 7.09 -22.82
CA LEU A 371 19.17 8.14 -22.32
C LEU A 371 18.64 8.82 -21.05
N ALA A 372 17.32 8.88 -20.86
CA ALA A 372 16.69 9.52 -19.71
C ALA A 372 16.70 8.65 -18.45
N VAL A 373 16.34 7.38 -18.61
CA VAL A 373 16.12 6.40 -17.52
C VAL A 373 17.09 5.22 -17.65
N GLY A 374 17.27 4.70 -18.86
CA GLY A 374 18.13 3.54 -19.09
C GLY A 374 17.49 2.25 -18.59
N SER A 375 17.87 1.81 -17.39
CA SER A 375 17.26 0.67 -16.71
C SER A 375 16.39 1.13 -15.56
N ALA A 376 15.32 0.42 -15.26
CA ALA A 376 14.48 0.74 -14.12
C ALA A 376 13.79 -0.51 -13.58
N MET A 377 13.12 -0.35 -12.45
CA MET A 377 12.24 -1.35 -11.88
C MET A 377 10.78 -0.98 -12.19
N THR A 378 9.95 -2.00 -12.39
CA THR A 378 8.50 -1.82 -12.57
C THR A 378 7.70 -2.84 -11.78
N ASN A 379 6.48 -2.46 -11.39
CA ASN A 379 5.47 -3.38 -10.89
C ASN A 379 4.05 -2.93 -11.30
N THR A 380 3.05 -3.77 -11.05
CA THR A 380 1.63 -3.42 -11.20
C THR A 380 0.95 -3.48 -9.84
N THR A 381 0.17 -2.45 -9.52
CA THR A 381 -0.76 -2.42 -8.38
C THR A 381 -2.19 -2.30 -8.89
N GLY A 382 -3.16 -2.84 -8.16
CA GLY A 382 -4.55 -2.72 -8.55
C GLY A 382 -5.55 -3.27 -7.55
N VAL A 383 -6.82 -3.19 -7.91
CA VAL A 383 -7.95 -3.78 -7.16
C VAL A 383 -8.77 -4.64 -8.10
N VAL A 384 -8.82 -5.94 -7.80
CA VAL A 384 -9.72 -6.87 -8.47
C VAL A 384 -11.06 -6.87 -7.76
N THR A 385 -12.13 -6.63 -8.51
CA THR A 385 -13.49 -6.66 -8.02
C THR A 385 -14.22 -7.87 -8.60
N ALA A 386 -15.04 -8.53 -7.79
CA ALA A 386 -16.03 -9.49 -8.26
C ALA A 386 -17.41 -9.02 -7.79
N VAL A 387 -18.30 -8.74 -8.75
CA VAL A 387 -19.65 -8.21 -8.52
C VAL A 387 -20.69 -9.14 -9.13
N PRO A 388 -21.89 -9.29 -8.53
CA PRO A 388 -22.92 -10.14 -9.10
C PRO A 388 -23.48 -9.51 -10.40
N GLY A 389 -23.40 -10.24 -11.50
CA GLY A 389 -24.04 -9.88 -12.76
C GLY A 389 -25.56 -10.11 -12.72
N PRO A 390 -26.29 -9.76 -13.81
CA PRO A 390 -27.75 -9.89 -13.87
C PRO A 390 -28.28 -11.31 -13.67
N ASP A 391 -27.48 -12.33 -13.99
CA ASP A 391 -27.78 -13.75 -13.81
C ASP A 391 -27.27 -14.31 -12.48
N GLY A 392 -26.75 -13.45 -11.61
CA GLY A 392 -26.15 -13.81 -10.32
C GLY A 392 -24.74 -14.38 -10.42
N LYS A 393 -24.17 -14.54 -11.62
CA LYS A 393 -22.78 -14.99 -11.78
C LYS A 393 -21.81 -13.82 -11.56
N PRO A 394 -20.60 -14.08 -11.02
CA PRO A 394 -19.62 -13.02 -10.80
C PRO A 394 -19.11 -12.45 -12.13
N GLN A 395 -19.13 -11.12 -12.23
CA GLN A 395 -18.38 -10.33 -13.19
C GLN A 395 -17.11 -9.85 -12.51
N ILE A 396 -15.96 -10.11 -13.12
CA ILE A 396 -14.65 -9.86 -12.54
C ILE A 396 -13.95 -8.79 -13.36
N SER A 397 -13.46 -7.75 -12.70
CA SER A 397 -12.66 -6.71 -13.35
C SER A 397 -11.51 -6.29 -12.45
N ILE A 398 -10.47 -5.72 -13.05
CA ILE A 398 -9.36 -5.11 -12.34
C ILE A 398 -9.23 -3.65 -12.74
N ASP A 399 -9.07 -2.78 -11.74
CA ASP A 399 -8.54 -1.43 -11.91
C ASP A 399 -7.07 -1.44 -11.50
N TYR A 400 -6.16 -1.11 -12.42
CA TYR A 400 -4.73 -1.24 -12.20
C TYR A 400 -3.92 -0.04 -12.72
N GLN A 401 -2.73 0.12 -12.17
CA GLN A 401 -1.69 1.02 -12.67
C GLN A 401 -0.35 0.31 -12.75
N VAL A 402 0.51 0.78 -13.65
CA VAL A 402 1.91 0.37 -13.73
C VAL A 402 2.74 1.42 -13.01
N ASN A 403 3.66 0.97 -12.16
CA ASN A 403 4.58 1.86 -11.46
C ASN A 403 6.00 1.64 -11.97
N VAL A 404 6.77 2.71 -12.04
CA VAL A 404 8.18 2.70 -12.41
C VAL A 404 8.97 3.43 -11.33
N TRP A 405 10.14 2.91 -10.99
CA TRP A 405 11.08 3.62 -10.15
C TRP A 405 12.51 3.23 -10.48
N ASP A 406 13.42 4.19 -10.30
CA ASP A 406 14.85 3.97 -10.31
C ASP A 406 15.57 5.13 -9.59
N ARG A 407 16.90 5.14 -9.60
CA ARG A 407 17.70 6.27 -9.15
C ARG A 407 18.61 6.73 -10.28
N TYR A 408 18.51 8.02 -10.63
CA TYR A 408 19.43 8.65 -11.56
C TYR A 408 20.78 8.85 -10.88
N ASN A 409 21.69 7.92 -11.10
CA ASN A 409 23.02 7.90 -10.51
C ASN A 409 24.11 7.60 -11.55
N TRP A 410 25.33 8.01 -11.22
CA TRP A 410 26.49 7.85 -12.11
C TRP A 410 27.59 7.08 -11.41
N ASP A 411 27.93 5.91 -11.95
CA ASP A 411 28.99 5.06 -11.42
C ASP A 411 30.32 5.43 -12.08
N PRO A 412 31.34 5.90 -11.33
CA PRO A 412 32.64 6.28 -11.88
C PRO A 412 33.41 5.10 -12.51
N GLY A 413 32.98 3.85 -12.27
CA GLY A 413 33.53 2.65 -12.90
C GLY A 413 32.91 2.29 -14.26
N LYS A 414 31.87 2.98 -14.71
CA LYS A 414 31.20 2.77 -16.00
C LYS A 414 31.54 3.90 -16.98
N ALA A 415 31.27 3.69 -18.27
CA ALA A 415 31.53 4.70 -19.30
C ALA A 415 30.43 4.68 -20.35
N THR A 416 29.67 5.77 -20.43
CA THR A 416 28.64 6.01 -21.45
C THR A 416 29.12 7.13 -22.37
N PRO A 417 29.32 6.89 -23.68
CA PRO A 417 29.72 7.94 -24.61
C PRO A 417 28.59 8.95 -24.84
N ILE A 418 28.66 10.13 -24.23
CA ILE A 418 27.68 11.20 -24.46
C ILE A 418 28.17 12.11 -25.61
N GLY A 419 27.76 11.76 -26.83
CA GLY A 419 27.93 12.62 -28.01
C GLY A 419 29.37 12.78 -28.53
N PRO A 420 29.69 13.83 -29.31
CA PRO A 420 31.02 14.10 -29.87
C PRO A 420 32.01 14.73 -28.85
N THR A 421 31.61 14.83 -27.59
CA THR A 421 32.33 15.47 -26.47
C THR A 421 32.79 14.44 -25.44
N THR A 422 33.81 14.79 -24.66
CA THR A 422 34.53 13.88 -23.74
C THR A 422 33.96 13.93 -22.32
N VAL A 423 32.65 13.85 -22.13
CA VAL A 423 32.03 13.74 -20.80
C VAL A 423 31.81 12.26 -20.50
N THR A 424 32.44 11.77 -19.45
CA THR A 424 32.38 10.37 -18.99
C THR A 424 31.49 10.24 -17.75
N ASP A 425 31.05 9.02 -17.42
CA ASP A 425 30.27 8.77 -16.18
C ASP A 425 31.07 9.18 -14.94
N ALA A 426 32.40 9.09 -14.97
CA ALA A 426 33.27 9.58 -13.91
C ALA A 426 33.24 11.11 -13.78
N ASP A 427 33.13 11.84 -14.89
CA ASP A 427 32.99 13.31 -14.87
C ASP A 427 31.62 13.69 -14.30
N MET A 428 30.56 12.97 -14.67
CA MET A 428 29.22 13.16 -14.11
C MET A 428 29.20 12.86 -12.62
N ALA A 429 29.71 11.70 -12.19
CA ALA A 429 29.84 11.33 -10.79
C ALA A 429 30.63 12.39 -9.99
N ARG A 430 31.67 12.98 -10.59
CA ARG A 430 32.45 14.04 -9.95
C ARG A 430 31.66 15.33 -9.75
N MET A 431 30.72 15.67 -10.63
CA MET A 431 29.81 16.81 -10.39
C MET A 431 28.94 16.56 -9.14
N HIS A 432 28.59 15.30 -8.85
CA HIS A 432 27.92 14.94 -7.60
C HIS A 432 28.76 15.24 -6.36
N THR A 433 29.99 14.76 -6.35
CA THR A 433 30.86 14.90 -5.17
C THR A 433 31.33 16.33 -4.96
N THR A 434 31.36 17.15 -6.02
CA THR A 434 31.72 18.58 -5.95
C THR A 434 30.57 19.56 -5.83
N GLY A 435 29.34 19.04 -5.69
CA GLY A 435 28.17 19.86 -5.44
C GLY A 435 27.57 20.56 -6.67
N GLN A 436 28.13 20.36 -7.87
CA GLN A 436 27.66 21.00 -9.13
C GLN A 436 26.46 20.29 -9.76
N ALA A 437 26.16 19.07 -9.33
CA ALA A 437 24.98 18.32 -9.75
C ALA A 437 24.58 17.32 -8.68
N ARG A 438 23.32 16.86 -8.63
CA ARG A 438 22.87 15.96 -7.57
C ARG A 438 22.07 14.78 -8.09
N GLU A 439 22.54 13.56 -7.78
CA GLU A 439 21.78 12.33 -8.00
C GLU A 439 20.41 12.38 -7.31
N PHE A 440 19.42 11.75 -7.93
CA PHE A 440 18.04 11.82 -7.47
C PHE A 440 17.28 10.54 -7.74
N ASP A 441 16.25 10.28 -6.93
CA ASP A 441 15.31 9.19 -7.21
C ASP A 441 14.35 9.61 -8.32
N MET A 442 13.95 8.66 -9.17
CA MET A 442 12.90 8.87 -10.16
C MET A 442 11.79 7.85 -9.93
N ARG A 443 10.54 8.27 -10.03
CA ARG A 443 9.39 7.36 -9.89
C ARG A 443 8.15 7.92 -10.54
N GLY A 444 7.22 7.05 -10.91
CA GLY A 444 5.92 7.45 -11.41
C GLY A 444 4.94 6.28 -11.43
N SER A 445 3.69 6.61 -11.69
CA SER A 445 2.60 5.66 -11.85
C SER A 445 1.77 6.05 -13.07
N SER A 446 1.35 5.06 -13.85
CA SER A 446 0.46 5.29 -14.99
C SER A 446 -0.92 5.75 -14.51
N SER A 447 -1.71 6.33 -15.41
CA SER A 447 -3.15 6.41 -15.23
C SER A 447 -3.73 5.03 -14.91
N VAL A 448 -4.76 5.00 -14.08
CA VAL A 448 -5.49 3.76 -13.78
C VAL A 448 -6.29 3.31 -15.00
N GLN A 449 -6.15 2.05 -15.36
CA GLN A 449 -6.87 1.40 -16.44
C GLN A 449 -7.75 0.27 -15.90
N GLN A 450 -8.88 0.03 -16.58
CA GLN A 450 -9.80 -1.05 -16.23
C GLN A 450 -9.72 -2.18 -17.25
N HIS A 451 -9.72 -3.42 -16.76
CA HIS A 451 -9.77 -4.63 -17.60
C HIS A 451 -10.82 -5.62 -17.11
N ASP A 452 -11.62 -6.18 -18.03
CA ASP A 452 -12.61 -7.23 -17.75
C ASP A 452 -11.96 -8.62 -17.81
N MET A 453 -11.92 -9.28 -16.65
CA MET A 453 -11.36 -10.63 -16.45
C MET A 453 -12.44 -11.72 -16.45
N THR A 454 -13.69 -11.38 -16.78
CA THR A 454 -14.81 -12.33 -16.83
C THR A 454 -14.68 -13.27 -18.02
N SER A 455 -14.34 -12.71 -19.19
CA SER A 455 -14.35 -13.41 -20.48
C SER A 455 -12.95 -13.66 -21.08
N GLY A 456 -11.88 -13.23 -20.40
CA GLY A 456 -10.49 -13.39 -20.86
C GLY A 456 -10.18 -12.55 -22.11
N GLY A 457 -10.70 -11.33 -22.15
CA GLY A 457 -10.43 -10.39 -23.25
C GLY A 457 -8.97 -9.94 -23.30
N ALA A 458 -8.59 -9.24 -24.36
CA ALA A 458 -7.29 -8.57 -24.38
C ALA A 458 -7.23 -7.45 -23.33
N TRP A 459 -6.05 -7.24 -22.75
CA TRP A 459 -5.78 -6.08 -21.90
C TRP A 459 -5.89 -4.80 -22.73
N PRO A 460 -6.37 -3.69 -22.15
CA PRO A 460 -6.45 -2.42 -22.87
C PRO A 460 -5.05 -1.93 -23.26
N ASP A 461 -4.97 -1.28 -24.43
CA ASP A 461 -3.76 -0.56 -24.82
C ASP A 461 -3.48 0.59 -23.84
N PRO A 462 -2.20 0.94 -23.62
CA PRO A 462 -1.82 2.09 -22.82
C PRO A 462 -2.60 3.36 -23.19
N LYS A 463 -2.99 4.10 -22.16
CA LYS A 463 -3.64 5.39 -22.36
C LYS A 463 -2.63 6.36 -22.97
N GLU A 464 -2.91 6.85 -24.17
CA GLU A 464 -2.10 7.91 -24.75
C GLU A 464 -2.19 9.18 -23.89
N PRO A 465 -1.05 9.85 -23.61
CA PRO A 465 -1.08 11.19 -23.06
C PRO A 465 -1.86 12.09 -24.02
N GLY A 466 -2.81 12.87 -23.49
CA GLY A 466 -3.53 13.84 -24.31
C GLY A 466 -2.57 14.74 -25.09
N ARG A 467 -3.02 15.26 -26.24
CA ARG A 467 -2.27 16.05 -27.24
C ARG A 467 -1.62 17.35 -26.73
N ASP A 468 -1.58 17.61 -25.43
CA ASP A 468 -0.78 18.66 -24.79
C ASP A 468 0.58 18.08 -24.39
N GLY A 469 1.38 17.71 -25.39
CA GLY A 469 2.81 17.43 -25.24
C GLY A 469 3.64 18.67 -24.85
N THR A 470 3.03 19.65 -24.18
CA THR A 470 3.71 20.84 -23.65
C THR A 470 3.88 20.69 -22.15
N ARG A 471 5.15 20.58 -21.74
CA ARG A 471 5.70 20.91 -20.41
C ARG A 471 4.83 21.95 -19.66
N THR A 472 4.31 21.57 -18.50
CA THR A 472 3.66 22.48 -17.52
C THR A 472 4.63 22.99 -16.45
N ASP A 473 5.92 22.68 -16.55
CA ASP A 473 6.92 23.09 -15.57
C ASP A 473 7.42 24.53 -15.75
N ILE A 474 7.78 25.12 -14.62
CA ILE A 474 8.34 26.47 -14.50
C ILE A 474 9.76 26.45 -15.08
N GLY A 475 9.99 27.19 -16.16
CA GLY A 475 11.31 27.30 -16.80
C GLY A 475 11.28 27.74 -18.28
N ARG A 476 10.11 27.69 -18.94
CA ARG A 476 9.98 28.09 -20.34
C ARG A 476 10.06 29.61 -20.57
N ASN A 477 9.80 30.42 -19.54
CA ASN A 477 9.90 31.87 -19.62
C ASN A 477 11.27 32.35 -19.17
N GLY A 478 12.26 32.19 -20.06
CA GLY A 478 13.42 33.07 -20.26
C GLY A 478 13.92 33.99 -19.13
N ASP A 479 13.99 33.52 -17.89
CA ASP A 479 14.82 34.17 -16.87
C ASP A 479 16.24 33.67 -17.11
N ALA A 480 16.92 34.43 -17.97
CA ALA A 480 18.35 34.32 -18.23
C ALA A 480 19.11 34.12 -16.91
N ARG A 481 19.90 33.06 -16.83
CA ARG A 481 21.14 33.06 -16.05
C ARG A 481 22.23 33.74 -16.87
#